data_AF-A0A1F8R805-F1
#
_entry.id   AF-A0A1F8R805-F1
#
_cell.length_a   1.000
_cell.length_b   1.000
_cell.length_c   1.000
_cell.angle_alpha   90.00
_cell.angle_beta   90.00
_cell.angle_gamma   90.00
#
_symmetry.space_group_name_H-M   'P 1'
#
loop_
_entity.id
_entity.type
_entity.pdbx_description
1 polymer ?
#
loop_
_entity_poly.entity_id
_entity_poly.type
_entity_poly.pdbx_seq_one_letter_code
_entity_poly.pdbx_strand_id
1 'polypeptide(L)'
;MTLEAFEEVEQRKKAAGEAYPFELNYRGVLQLKSSWEDFPVYSFCLGLSYFGLTETNIAPKLFEQVSCQAAKGYLKGNVIGFGWPRKELPSSFPGAIAELCRFIGEGGGYRQQSSLGRKDDTLDLVAWKDFTDKWPSKVLMFGQCAAGQNWEEKLGELNPEAFWDQWMQYSLVSPRPIKSFFIPHRVERGKWEFFARKGGLLFERCRIAFWAHQEKVDYYSHVAWIRELLERIAL
;
A
#
# COMPACT_ATOMS: atom_id res chain seq x y z
N MET A 1 -21.11 -21.64 9.86
CA MET A 1 -20.03 -22.16 9.00
C MET A 1 -20.27 -22.01 7.50
N THR A 2 -21.26 -22.65 6.86
CA THR A 2 -21.43 -22.51 5.39
C THR A 2 -21.91 -21.11 4.96
N LEU A 3 -22.86 -20.51 5.68
CA LEU A 3 -23.37 -19.16 5.37
C LEU A 3 -22.26 -18.08 5.48
N GLU A 4 -21.40 -18.18 6.49
CA GLU A 4 -20.29 -17.24 6.73
C GLU A 4 -19.25 -17.28 5.60
N ALA A 5 -18.98 -18.46 5.05
CA ALA A 5 -18.04 -18.60 3.93
C ALA A 5 -18.59 -17.93 2.65
N PHE A 6 -19.87 -18.10 2.34
CA PHE A 6 -20.50 -17.44 1.19
C PHE A 6 -20.58 -15.92 1.38
N GLU A 7 -20.91 -15.45 2.58
CA GLU A 7 -20.88 -14.02 2.90
C GLU A 7 -19.49 -13.41 2.71
N GLU A 8 -18.44 -14.11 3.14
CA GLU A 8 -17.05 -13.66 2.96
C GLU A 8 -16.66 -13.58 1.47
N VAL A 9 -17.11 -14.54 0.64
CA VAL A 9 -16.89 -14.52 -0.82
C VAL A 9 -17.58 -13.30 -1.45
N GLU A 10 -18.86 -13.06 -1.14
CA GLU A 10 -19.60 -11.92 -1.68
C GLU A 10 -19.01 -10.58 -1.21
N GLN A 11 -18.55 -10.49 0.04
CA GLN A 11 -17.89 -9.28 0.54
C GLN A 11 -16.55 -9.03 -0.16
N ARG A 12 -15.75 -10.07 -0.41
CA ARG A 12 -14.49 -9.95 -1.17
C ARG A 12 -14.76 -9.51 -2.60
N LYS A 13 -15.74 -10.11 -3.25
CA LYS A 13 -16.19 -9.72 -4.60
C LYS A 13 -16.62 -8.26 -4.64
N LYS A 14 -17.41 -7.80 -3.67
CA LYS A 14 -17.81 -6.39 -3.56
C LYS A 14 -16.63 -5.44 -3.34
N ALA A 15 -15.66 -5.83 -2.50
CA ALA A 15 -14.52 -4.97 -2.14
C ALA A 15 -13.44 -4.91 -3.23
N ALA A 16 -13.16 -6.02 -3.92
CA ALA A 16 -12.16 -6.11 -4.97
C ALA A 16 -12.72 -5.88 -6.39
N GLY A 17 -14.04 -5.89 -6.57
CA GLY A 17 -14.70 -5.69 -7.86
C GLY A 17 -14.21 -6.68 -8.91
N GLU A 18 -13.89 -6.17 -10.10
CA GLU A 18 -13.34 -6.98 -11.19
C GLU A 18 -11.97 -7.57 -10.87
N ALA A 19 -11.21 -7.00 -9.93
CA ALA A 19 -9.93 -7.56 -9.49
C ALA A 19 -10.07 -8.81 -8.60
N TYR A 20 -11.29 -9.26 -8.29
CA TYR A 20 -11.53 -10.50 -7.54
C TYR A 20 -11.45 -11.73 -8.47
N PRO A 21 -10.50 -12.67 -8.24
CA PRO A 21 -10.24 -13.76 -9.18
C PRO A 21 -11.24 -14.92 -9.09
N PHE A 22 -12.08 -14.98 -8.06
CA PHE A 22 -12.93 -16.14 -7.79
C PHE A 22 -14.39 -15.89 -8.10
N GLU A 23 -15.09 -16.99 -8.41
CA GLU A 23 -16.54 -17.05 -8.55
C GLU A 23 -17.06 -18.39 -8.00
N LEU A 24 -18.37 -18.45 -7.75
CA LEU A 24 -19.05 -19.69 -7.40
C LEU A 24 -19.65 -20.29 -8.66
N ASN A 25 -19.36 -21.56 -8.93
CA ASN A 25 -20.05 -22.28 -10.01
C ASN A 25 -21.49 -22.63 -9.62
N TYR A 26 -22.24 -23.23 -10.54
CA TYR A 26 -23.65 -23.60 -10.32
C TYR A 26 -23.90 -24.58 -9.17
N ARG A 27 -22.85 -25.23 -8.65
CA ARG A 27 -22.90 -26.13 -7.49
C ARG A 27 -22.44 -25.46 -6.18
N GLY A 28 -22.16 -24.15 -6.21
CA GLY A 28 -21.65 -23.41 -5.06
C GLY A 28 -20.17 -23.70 -4.73
N VAL A 29 -19.41 -24.25 -5.68
CA VAL A 29 -17.97 -24.50 -5.52
C VAL A 29 -17.19 -23.27 -6.00
N LEU A 30 -16.26 -22.80 -5.17
CA LEU A 30 -15.37 -21.69 -5.51
C LEU A 30 -14.36 -22.12 -6.59
N GLN A 31 -14.30 -21.37 -7.68
CA GLN A 31 -13.36 -21.58 -8.78
C GLN A 31 -12.75 -20.26 -9.23
N LEU A 32 -11.65 -20.32 -9.97
CA LEU A 32 -11.10 -19.14 -10.64
C LEU A 32 -11.97 -18.77 -11.85
N LYS A 33 -12.17 -17.48 -12.09
CA LYS A 33 -12.85 -16.95 -13.29
C LYS A 33 -12.03 -17.17 -14.57
N SER A 34 -10.71 -17.08 -14.44
CA SER A 34 -9.71 -17.27 -15.50
C SER A 34 -8.36 -17.64 -14.88
N SER A 35 -7.22 -17.35 -15.52
CA SER A 35 -5.91 -17.61 -14.92
C SER A 35 -5.68 -16.69 -13.72
N TRP A 36 -5.00 -17.17 -12.68
CA TRP A 36 -4.69 -16.32 -11.51
C TRP A 36 -3.76 -15.16 -11.88
N GLU A 37 -2.99 -15.30 -12.97
CA GLU A 37 -2.14 -14.28 -13.56
C GLU A 37 -2.92 -13.07 -14.09
N ASP A 38 -4.20 -13.25 -14.43
CA ASP A 38 -5.08 -12.14 -14.86
C ASP A 38 -5.45 -11.23 -13.67
N PHE A 39 -5.19 -11.68 -12.44
CA PHE A 39 -5.47 -10.96 -11.20
C PHE A 39 -4.19 -10.79 -10.35
N PRO A 40 -3.11 -10.22 -10.91
CA PRO A 40 -1.76 -10.36 -10.35
C PRO A 40 -1.64 -9.72 -8.96
N VAL A 41 -2.28 -8.57 -8.72
CA VAL A 41 -2.23 -7.88 -7.43
C VAL A 41 -2.96 -8.66 -6.34
N TYR A 42 -4.15 -9.19 -6.66
CA TYR A 42 -4.92 -9.98 -5.70
C TYR A 42 -4.17 -11.26 -5.36
N SER A 43 -3.70 -11.99 -6.37
CA SER A 43 -2.95 -13.24 -6.23
C SER A 43 -1.65 -13.02 -5.45
N PHE A 44 -0.95 -11.92 -5.70
CA PHE A 44 0.27 -11.56 -4.98
C PHE A 44 0.00 -11.30 -3.50
N CYS A 45 -0.98 -10.44 -3.19
CA CYS A 45 -1.34 -10.16 -1.80
C CYS A 45 -1.85 -11.41 -1.08
N LEU A 46 -2.63 -12.26 -1.77
CA LEU A 46 -3.08 -13.53 -1.22
C LEU A 46 -1.90 -14.45 -0.87
N GLY A 47 -0.99 -14.68 -1.83
CA GLY A 47 0.21 -15.49 -1.62
C GLY A 47 1.07 -14.94 -0.48
N LEU A 48 1.34 -13.64 -0.48
CA LEU A 48 2.11 -12.97 0.56
C LEU A 48 1.45 -13.08 1.95
N SER A 49 0.13 -12.90 2.03
CA SER A 49 -0.60 -13.02 3.31
C SER A 49 -0.60 -14.45 3.87
N TYR A 50 -0.63 -15.45 2.99
CA TYR A 50 -0.76 -16.86 3.37
C TYR A 50 0.60 -17.50 3.67
N PHE A 51 1.59 -17.29 2.79
CA PHE A 51 2.91 -17.90 2.91
C PHE A 51 3.92 -17.03 3.66
N GLY A 52 3.63 -15.74 3.84
CA GLY A 52 4.54 -14.80 4.48
C GLY A 52 5.73 -14.41 3.60
N LEU A 53 6.76 -13.87 4.24
CA LEU A 53 7.98 -13.43 3.56
C LEU A 53 8.90 -14.63 3.32
N THR A 54 9.42 -14.75 2.09
CA THR A 54 10.44 -15.74 1.72
C THR A 54 11.85 -15.20 1.96
N GLU A 55 12.83 -16.10 2.05
CA GLU A 55 14.24 -15.76 2.32
C GLU A 55 14.87 -14.80 1.29
N THR A 56 14.38 -14.81 0.04
CA THR A 56 14.87 -13.96 -1.06
C THR A 56 14.36 -12.50 -1.00
N ASN A 57 13.49 -12.18 -0.03
CA ASN A 57 13.05 -10.86 0.46
C ASN A 57 12.82 -9.71 -0.55
N ILE A 58 12.41 -9.99 -1.79
CA ILE A 58 11.91 -8.95 -2.72
C ILE A 58 10.44 -8.57 -2.45
N ALA A 59 9.69 -9.43 -1.77
CA ALA A 59 8.25 -9.29 -1.57
C ALA A 59 7.83 -7.97 -0.87
N PRO A 60 8.54 -7.45 0.16
CA PRO A 60 8.18 -6.16 0.76
C PRO A 60 8.24 -5.01 -0.25
N LYS A 61 9.24 -5.02 -1.14
CA LYS A 61 9.37 -3.97 -2.16
C LYS A 61 8.31 -4.11 -3.25
N LEU A 62 8.01 -5.34 -3.67
CA LEU A 62 6.89 -5.61 -4.56
C LEU A 62 5.55 -5.16 -3.93
N PHE A 63 5.40 -5.33 -2.62
CA PHE A 63 4.23 -4.87 -1.88
C PHE A 63 4.13 -3.34 -1.81
N GLU A 64 5.24 -2.64 -1.58
CA GLU A 64 5.28 -1.17 -1.64
C GLU A 64 4.87 -0.66 -3.03
N GLN A 65 5.27 -1.36 -4.11
CA GLN A 65 4.89 -1.00 -5.48
C GLN A 65 3.37 -1.09 -5.72
N VAL A 66 2.72 -2.21 -5.36
CA VAL A 66 1.26 -2.32 -5.50
C VAL A 66 0.52 -1.36 -4.59
N SER A 67 1.09 -1.05 -3.42
CA SER A 67 0.55 -0.05 -2.49
C SER A 67 0.61 1.36 -3.08
N CYS A 68 1.71 1.72 -3.76
CA CYS A 68 1.81 2.96 -4.50
C CYS A 68 0.75 3.05 -5.61
N GLN A 69 0.55 1.98 -6.39
CA GLN A 69 -0.49 1.97 -7.43
C GLN A 69 -1.89 2.09 -6.85
N ALA A 70 -2.18 1.41 -5.74
CA ALA A 70 -3.46 1.53 -5.03
C ALA A 70 -3.69 2.97 -4.51
N ALA A 71 -2.67 3.58 -3.89
CA ALA A 71 -2.72 4.96 -3.42
C ALA A 71 -2.99 5.94 -4.56
N LYS A 72 -2.27 5.78 -5.68
CA LYS A 72 -2.44 6.56 -6.90
C LYS A 72 -3.85 6.44 -7.47
N GLY A 73 -4.38 5.22 -7.55
CA GLY A 73 -5.71 4.94 -8.08
C GLY A 73 -6.82 5.51 -7.22
N TYR A 74 -6.69 5.36 -5.90
CA TYR A 74 -7.65 5.89 -4.94
C TYR A 74 -7.76 7.41 -5.00
N LEU A 75 -6.63 8.12 -4.98
CA LEU A 75 -6.63 9.58 -5.07
C LEU A 75 -6.89 10.10 -6.49
N LYS A 76 -6.65 9.26 -7.51
CA LYS A 76 -6.52 9.68 -8.91
C LYS A 76 -5.51 10.83 -9.04
N GLY A 77 -4.35 10.63 -8.42
CA GLY A 77 -3.32 11.65 -8.22
C GLY A 77 -1.92 11.17 -8.57
N ASN A 78 -0.93 11.81 -7.95
CA ASN A 78 0.47 11.41 -8.02
C ASN A 78 0.82 10.57 -6.79
N VAL A 79 1.89 9.79 -6.91
CA VAL A 79 2.46 8.98 -5.81
C VAL A 79 3.97 8.90 -6.00
N ILE A 80 4.69 8.76 -4.88
CA ILE A 80 6.10 8.43 -4.86
C ILE A 80 6.36 7.39 -3.77
N GLY A 81 7.13 6.35 -4.11
CA GLY A 81 7.67 5.41 -3.13
C GLY A 81 8.81 6.05 -2.34
N PHE A 82 8.68 6.06 -1.01
CA PHE A 82 9.61 6.70 -0.09
C PHE A 82 10.42 5.71 0.76
N GLY A 83 9.94 4.47 0.89
CA GLY A 83 10.59 3.42 1.68
C GLY A 83 11.96 3.01 1.12
N TRP A 84 12.91 2.75 2.01
CA TRP A 84 14.23 2.27 1.64
C TRP A 84 14.21 0.77 1.23
N PRO A 85 14.94 0.35 0.18
CA PRO A 85 15.74 1.18 -0.71
C PRO A 85 14.86 1.95 -1.72
N ARG A 86 15.26 3.21 -1.97
CA ARG A 86 14.53 4.11 -2.88
C ARG A 86 15.01 3.91 -4.31
N LYS A 87 14.06 3.90 -5.25
CA LYS A 87 14.33 3.81 -6.69
C LYS A 87 14.27 5.17 -7.39
N GLU A 88 13.26 5.96 -7.04
CA GLU A 88 12.94 7.24 -7.71
C GLU A 88 13.44 8.46 -6.94
N LEU A 89 13.83 8.27 -5.67
CA LEU A 89 14.31 9.32 -4.78
C LEU A 89 15.79 9.08 -4.42
N PRO A 90 16.54 10.12 -4.04
CA PRO A 90 17.90 9.98 -3.53
C PRO A 90 18.01 8.96 -2.39
N SER A 91 19.13 8.24 -2.34
CA SER A 91 19.38 7.24 -1.29
C SER A 91 19.46 7.86 0.11
N SER A 92 19.97 9.08 0.22
CA SER A 92 20.04 9.82 1.48
C SER A 92 18.66 10.35 1.86
N PHE A 93 18.31 10.20 3.14
CA PHE A 93 17.03 10.70 3.67
C PHE A 93 16.86 12.22 3.49
N PRO A 94 17.87 13.08 3.74
CA PRO A 94 17.78 14.51 3.43
C PRO A 94 17.49 14.80 1.95
N GLY A 95 18.13 14.06 1.04
CA GLY A 95 17.90 14.20 -0.40
C GLY A 95 16.49 13.75 -0.78
N ALA A 96 16.01 12.64 -0.21
CA ALA A 96 14.65 12.15 -0.42
C ALA A 96 13.59 13.15 0.07
N ILE A 97 13.79 13.79 1.22
CA ILE A 97 12.88 14.83 1.74
C ILE A 97 12.90 16.07 0.85
N ALA A 98 14.08 16.55 0.44
CA ALA A 98 14.19 17.71 -0.44
C ALA A 98 13.48 17.48 -1.78
N GLU A 99 13.65 16.29 -2.36
CA GLU A 99 13.02 15.92 -3.62
C GLU A 99 11.51 15.69 -3.47
N LEU A 100 11.07 15.10 -2.35
CA LEU A 100 9.66 15.01 -2.00
C LEU A 100 9.01 16.40 -1.91
N CYS A 101 9.66 17.36 -1.24
CA CYS A 101 9.18 18.75 -1.18
C CYS A 101 9.02 19.38 -2.57
N ARG A 102 9.97 19.09 -3.47
CA ARG A 102 9.93 19.56 -4.86
C ARG A 102 8.74 18.95 -5.62
N PHE A 103 8.46 17.65 -5.42
CA PHE A 103 7.33 16.99 -6.06
C PHE A 103 5.97 17.46 -5.56
N ILE A 104 5.81 17.64 -4.25
CA ILE A 104 4.55 18.13 -3.66
C ILE A 104 4.39 19.65 -3.81
N GLY A 105 5.48 20.39 -4.03
CA GLY A 105 5.49 21.85 -4.13
C GLY A 105 5.32 22.58 -2.79
N GLU A 106 5.72 21.94 -1.68
CA GLU A 106 5.51 22.40 -0.31
C GLU A 106 6.57 21.79 0.64
N GLY A 107 6.74 22.33 1.85
CA GLY A 107 7.62 21.78 2.90
C GLY A 107 9.03 22.38 2.98
N GLY A 108 9.50 23.08 1.94
CA GLY A 108 10.73 23.87 1.99
C GLY A 108 12.04 23.08 2.05
N GLY A 109 12.00 21.76 1.95
CA GLY A 109 13.17 20.88 1.99
C GLY A 109 13.42 20.27 3.37
N TYR A 110 14.60 19.65 3.51
CA TYR A 110 14.97 18.93 4.74
C TYR A 110 15.32 19.87 5.89
N ARG A 111 14.67 19.65 7.04
CA ARG A 111 15.03 20.25 8.34
C ARG A 111 16.03 19.34 9.04
N GLN A 112 17.25 19.83 9.23
CA GLN A 112 18.29 19.08 9.92
C GLN A 112 17.93 18.86 11.40
N GLN A 113 17.93 17.60 11.80
CA GLN A 113 17.79 17.19 13.20
C GLN A 113 19.16 16.85 13.77
N SER A 114 19.57 17.53 14.85
CA SER A 114 20.88 17.35 15.48
C SER A 114 20.98 16.06 16.33
N SER A 115 19.85 15.44 16.66
CA SER A 115 19.76 14.33 17.64
C SER A 115 19.13 13.04 17.11
N LEU A 116 18.74 12.97 15.83
CA LEU A 116 17.95 11.86 15.29
C LEU A 116 18.57 11.26 14.02
N GLY A 117 19.03 10.01 14.11
CA GLY A 117 19.56 9.22 12.98
C GLY A 117 18.54 8.22 12.42
N ARG A 118 17.33 8.67 12.06
CA ARG A 118 16.31 7.78 11.46
C ARG A 118 16.44 7.76 9.94
N LYS A 119 16.24 6.57 9.35
CA LYS A 119 16.31 6.36 7.90
C LYS A 119 15.06 6.88 7.19
N ASP A 120 13.87 6.38 7.56
CA ASP A 120 12.62 6.68 6.82
C ASP A 120 11.43 7.02 7.72
N ASP A 121 11.62 6.92 9.05
CA ASP A 121 10.60 7.22 10.07
C ASP A 121 9.22 6.60 9.77
N THR A 122 9.23 5.35 9.30
CA THR A 122 8.05 4.51 8.97
C THR A 122 7.21 4.96 7.78
N LEU A 123 7.64 6.00 7.06
CA LEU A 123 7.00 6.44 5.83
C LEU A 123 7.50 5.62 4.64
N ASP A 124 6.58 4.93 3.95
CA ASP A 124 6.89 4.09 2.80
C ASP A 124 6.43 4.68 1.47
N LEU A 125 5.37 5.51 1.48
CA LEU A 125 4.89 6.21 0.29
C LEU A 125 4.22 7.54 0.62
N VAL A 126 4.21 8.45 -0.35
CA VAL A 126 3.43 9.69 -0.29
C VAL A 126 2.64 9.82 -1.58
N ALA A 127 1.34 10.06 -1.45
CA ALA A 127 0.45 10.34 -2.57
C ALA A 127 -0.22 11.69 -2.39
N TRP A 128 -0.50 12.39 -3.49
CA TRP A 128 -1.14 13.70 -3.45
C TRP A 128 -1.95 13.96 -4.71
N LYS A 129 -2.92 14.86 -4.61
CA LYS A 129 -3.73 15.29 -5.74
C LYS A 129 -3.59 16.78 -5.96
N ASP A 130 -2.91 17.16 -7.02
CA ASP A 130 -2.73 18.57 -7.36
C ASP A 130 -3.99 19.21 -7.94
N PHE A 131 -4.13 20.51 -7.69
CA PHE A 131 -4.88 21.41 -8.58
C PHE A 131 -4.10 21.64 -9.88
N THR A 132 -4.78 22.17 -10.90
CA THR A 132 -4.18 22.39 -12.22
C THR A 132 -2.98 23.34 -12.19
N ASP A 133 -2.94 24.26 -11.22
CA ASP A 133 -1.87 25.23 -11.02
C ASP A 133 -0.69 24.68 -10.20
N LYS A 134 -0.82 23.48 -9.61
CA LYS A 134 0.16 22.84 -8.71
C LYS A 134 0.38 23.56 -7.37
N TRP A 135 -0.43 24.55 -7.00
CA TRP A 135 -0.23 25.28 -5.75
C TRP A 135 -0.52 24.41 -4.51
N PRO A 136 0.06 24.74 -3.34
CA PRO A 136 -0.35 24.19 -2.04
C PRO A 136 -1.84 24.44 -1.74
N SER A 137 -2.36 23.84 -0.66
CA SER A 137 -3.81 23.69 -0.36
C SER A 137 -4.43 22.45 -0.99
N LYS A 138 -3.70 21.33 -1.01
CA LYS A 138 -4.08 20.12 -1.72
C LYS A 138 -4.19 18.88 -0.81
N VAL A 139 -4.77 17.80 -1.33
CA VAL A 139 -4.85 16.55 -0.57
C VAL A 139 -3.47 15.89 -0.55
N LEU A 140 -2.97 15.61 0.65
CA LEU A 140 -1.77 14.84 0.92
C LEU A 140 -2.17 13.54 1.65
N MET A 141 -1.55 12.42 1.29
CA MET A 141 -1.74 11.12 1.91
C MET A 141 -0.38 10.46 2.15
N PHE A 142 -0.10 10.14 3.41
CA PHE A 142 1.16 9.53 3.83
C PHE A 142 0.87 8.08 4.20
N GLY A 143 1.69 7.16 3.70
CA GLY A 143 1.42 5.73 3.76
C GLY A 143 2.55 4.91 4.35
N GLN A 144 2.18 3.94 5.18
CA GLN A 144 3.07 2.89 5.67
C GLN A 144 2.61 1.53 5.12
N CYS A 145 3.56 0.71 4.68
CA CYS A 145 3.34 -0.61 4.12
C CYS A 145 3.81 -1.69 5.10
N ALA A 146 2.91 -2.60 5.48
CA ALA A 146 3.23 -3.72 6.35
C ALA A 146 2.96 -5.05 5.63
N ALA A 147 3.99 -5.55 4.94
CA ALA A 147 3.96 -6.80 4.19
C ALA A 147 4.00 -8.08 5.07
N GLY A 148 4.51 -7.97 6.30
CA GLY A 148 4.74 -9.11 7.20
C GLY A 148 3.50 -9.58 7.96
N GLN A 149 3.66 -10.64 8.76
CA GLN A 149 2.59 -11.19 9.61
C GLN A 149 2.30 -10.32 10.84
N ASN A 150 3.32 -9.68 11.42
CA ASN A 150 3.17 -8.82 12.59
C ASN A 150 2.75 -7.38 12.22
N TRP A 151 1.87 -7.23 11.22
CA TRP A 151 1.44 -5.91 10.75
C TRP A 151 0.63 -5.15 11.81
N GLU A 152 -0.04 -5.86 12.72
CA GLU A 152 -0.85 -5.28 13.79
C GLU A 152 0.00 -4.44 14.76
N GLU A 153 1.25 -4.85 15.01
CA GLU A 153 2.20 -4.14 15.89
C GLU A 153 2.68 -2.82 15.26
N LYS A 154 2.72 -2.76 13.93
CA LYS A 154 3.13 -1.57 13.17
C LYS A 154 2.02 -0.54 13.02
N LEU A 155 0.81 -0.91 13.41
CA LEU A 155 -0.36 -0.09 13.23
C LEU A 155 -0.28 1.18 14.07
N GLY A 156 -0.17 2.32 13.40
CA GLY A 156 -0.12 3.63 14.04
C GLY A 156 1.29 4.13 14.39
N GLU A 157 2.34 3.41 13.97
CA GLU A 157 3.71 3.94 14.04
C GLU A 157 3.87 5.22 13.21
N LEU A 158 3.28 5.24 12.01
CA LEU A 158 3.27 6.44 11.17
C LEU A 158 2.38 7.53 11.76
N ASN A 159 2.97 8.69 12.02
CA ASN A 159 2.27 9.93 12.33
C ASN A 159 2.66 11.00 11.28
N PRO A 160 1.78 11.28 10.28
CA PRO A 160 2.12 12.20 9.20
C PRO A 160 2.40 13.63 9.64
N GLU A 161 1.69 14.13 10.66
CA GLU A 161 1.89 15.49 11.18
C GLU A 161 3.25 15.59 11.89
N ALA A 162 3.54 14.63 12.77
CA ALA A 162 4.84 14.59 13.45
C ALA A 162 6.00 14.41 12.46
N PHE A 163 5.83 13.55 11.44
CA PHE A 163 6.81 13.40 10.37
C PHE A 163 7.05 14.73 9.67
N TRP A 164 5.99 15.44 9.29
CA TRP A 164 6.10 16.73 8.61
C TRP A 164 6.84 17.76 9.47
N ASP A 165 6.37 17.95 10.72
CA ASP A 165 6.95 18.92 11.64
C ASP A 165 8.41 18.62 11.99
N GLN A 166 8.79 17.34 12.01
CA GLN A 166 10.15 16.92 12.29
C GLN A 166 11.07 17.14 11.09
N TRP A 167 10.64 16.82 9.87
CA TRP A 167 11.55 16.69 8.73
C TRP A 167 11.44 17.80 7.69
N MET A 168 10.35 18.56 7.66
CA MET A 168 10.14 19.65 6.69
C MET A 168 10.56 21.00 7.27
N GLN A 169 11.16 21.87 6.47
CA GLN A 169 11.53 23.22 6.91
C GLN A 169 10.31 24.09 7.22
N TYR A 170 9.30 24.05 6.36
CA TYR A 170 8.11 24.91 6.45
C TYR A 170 6.89 24.15 6.95
N SER A 171 6.04 24.84 7.71
CA SER A 171 4.75 24.33 8.17
C SER A 171 3.81 24.04 7.01
N LEU A 172 2.87 23.13 7.25
CA LEU A 172 1.80 22.79 6.33
C LEU A 172 0.96 24.01 5.95
N VAL A 173 0.83 24.23 4.65
CA VAL A 173 -0.18 25.06 3.99
C VAL A 173 -1.37 24.20 3.58
N SER A 174 -1.10 22.97 3.09
CA SER A 174 -2.14 21.99 2.79
C SER A 174 -2.80 21.46 4.08
N PRO A 175 -4.06 20.99 4.02
CA PRO A 175 -4.66 20.30 5.16
C PRO A 175 -3.79 19.14 5.65
N ARG A 176 -3.92 18.81 6.94
CA ARG A 176 -3.18 17.71 7.58
C ARG A 176 -3.14 16.46 6.71
N PRO A 177 -1.95 15.88 6.43
CA PRO A 177 -1.86 14.72 5.58
C PRO A 177 -2.66 13.55 6.13
N ILE A 178 -3.43 12.91 5.26
CA ILE A 178 -4.25 11.76 5.63
C ILE A 178 -3.31 10.58 5.86
N LYS A 179 -3.39 9.99 7.06
CA LYS A 179 -2.68 8.74 7.35
C LYS A 179 -3.30 7.59 6.58
N SER A 180 -2.48 6.75 5.98
CA SER A 180 -2.90 5.53 5.28
C SER A 180 -2.00 4.34 5.65
N PHE A 181 -2.57 3.15 5.64
CA PHE A 181 -1.90 1.92 6.05
C PHE A 181 -2.24 0.78 5.09
N PHE A 182 -1.22 0.09 4.59
CA PHE A 182 -1.36 -0.92 3.54
C PHE A 182 -0.92 -2.29 4.05
N ILE A 183 -1.79 -3.29 3.88
CA ILE A 183 -1.50 -4.69 4.25
C ILE A 183 -1.96 -5.66 3.14
N PRO A 184 -1.21 -6.75 2.88
CA PRO A 184 -1.62 -7.80 1.93
C PRO A 184 -2.70 -8.70 2.51
N HIS A 185 -3.02 -8.53 3.79
CA HIS A 185 -3.95 -9.35 4.57
C HIS A 185 -5.40 -8.92 4.39
N ARG A 186 -6.33 -9.74 4.89
CA ARG A 186 -7.73 -9.39 5.09
C ARG A 186 -7.98 -9.05 6.55
N VAL A 187 -8.72 -7.99 6.79
CA VAL A 187 -9.16 -7.64 8.14
C VAL A 187 -10.50 -8.27 8.42
N GLU A 188 -10.58 -9.01 9.53
CA GLU A 188 -11.83 -9.56 10.04
C GLU A 188 -12.83 -8.44 10.34
N ARG A 189 -14.09 -8.65 9.93
CA ARG A 189 -15.15 -7.63 10.04
C ARG A 189 -15.32 -7.09 11.46
N GLY A 190 -15.27 -7.96 12.48
CA GLY A 190 -15.40 -7.57 13.88
C GLY A 190 -14.28 -6.66 14.39
N LYS A 191 -13.13 -6.64 13.71
CA LYS A 191 -11.98 -5.80 14.07
C LYS A 191 -11.80 -4.60 13.13
N TRP A 192 -12.65 -4.47 12.10
CA TRP A 192 -12.51 -3.45 11.05
C TRP A 192 -12.42 -2.03 11.62
N GLU A 193 -13.36 -1.66 12.49
CA GLU A 193 -13.39 -0.30 13.04
C GLU A 193 -12.14 0.02 13.87
N PHE A 194 -11.65 -0.94 14.66
CA PHE A 194 -10.45 -0.77 15.47
C PHE A 194 -9.24 -0.49 14.58
N PHE A 195 -9.02 -1.33 13.56
CA PHE A 195 -7.89 -1.18 12.65
C PHE A 195 -8.01 0.06 11.78
N ALA A 196 -9.19 0.39 11.28
CA ALA A 196 -9.42 1.59 10.47
C ALA A 196 -9.19 2.88 11.28
N ARG A 197 -9.67 2.96 12.54
CA ARG A 197 -9.44 4.13 13.39
C ARG A 197 -7.96 4.34 13.70
N LYS A 198 -7.21 3.27 13.94
CA LYS A 198 -5.77 3.34 14.22
C LYS A 198 -4.92 3.55 12.98
N GLY A 199 -5.22 2.89 11.86
CA GLY A 199 -4.46 2.96 10.60
C GLY A 199 -4.80 4.16 9.73
N GLY A 200 -5.92 4.84 9.96
CA GLY A 200 -6.43 5.89 9.08
C GLY A 200 -7.11 5.27 7.85
N LEU A 201 -6.73 5.71 6.65
CA LEU A 201 -7.18 5.05 5.42
C LEU A 201 -6.54 3.67 5.29
N LEU A 202 -7.32 2.64 5.64
CA LEU A 202 -6.88 1.26 5.61
C LEU A 202 -7.08 0.64 4.21
N PHE A 203 -5.98 0.16 3.64
CA PHE A 203 -5.91 -0.59 2.41
C PHE A 203 -5.54 -2.05 2.72
N GLU A 204 -6.55 -2.90 2.84
CA GLU A 204 -6.38 -4.35 2.87
C GLU A 204 -6.42 -4.95 1.46
N ARG A 205 -6.06 -6.23 1.34
CA ARG A 205 -5.92 -6.96 0.07
C ARG A 205 -6.90 -6.56 -1.02
N CYS A 206 -8.21 -6.58 -0.74
CA CYS A 206 -9.22 -6.32 -1.75
C CYS A 206 -9.23 -4.86 -2.21
N ARG A 207 -9.06 -3.91 -1.28
CA ARG A 207 -8.93 -2.48 -1.64
C ARG A 207 -7.67 -2.22 -2.44
N ILE A 208 -6.55 -2.85 -2.07
CA ILE A 208 -5.30 -2.76 -2.85
C ILE A 208 -5.53 -3.31 -4.25
N ALA A 209 -6.08 -4.52 -4.37
CA ALA A 209 -6.38 -5.14 -5.65
C ALA A 209 -7.28 -4.25 -6.52
N PHE A 210 -8.38 -3.73 -5.97
CA PHE A 210 -9.29 -2.86 -6.72
C PHE A 210 -8.60 -1.59 -7.24
N TRP A 211 -7.89 -0.86 -6.38
CA TRP A 211 -7.33 0.44 -6.77
C TRP A 211 -6.01 0.34 -7.56
N ALA A 212 -5.28 -0.76 -7.41
CA ALA A 212 -4.08 -1.04 -8.20
C ALA A 212 -4.40 -1.73 -9.54
N HIS A 213 -5.63 -2.24 -9.72
CA HIS A 213 -6.12 -2.78 -10.99
C HIS A 213 -6.43 -1.64 -11.96
N GLN A 214 -5.36 -1.03 -12.48
CA GLN A 214 -5.41 0.01 -13.50
C GLN A 214 -4.82 -0.52 -14.80
N GLU A 215 -5.36 -0.06 -15.92
CA GLU A 215 -4.82 -0.37 -17.24
C GLU A 215 -3.36 0.13 -17.35
N LYS A 216 -2.51 -0.67 -18.01
CA LYS A 216 -1.12 -0.32 -18.39
C LYS A 216 -0.04 -0.39 -17.29
N VAL A 217 -0.32 -0.98 -16.13
CA VAL A 217 0.74 -1.32 -15.15
C VAL A 217 1.21 -2.76 -15.37
N ASP A 218 2.52 -2.94 -15.51
CA ASP A 218 3.14 -4.26 -15.61
C ASP A 218 3.41 -4.85 -14.21
N TYR A 219 2.80 -6.00 -13.94
CA TYR A 219 2.97 -6.77 -12.70
C TYR A 219 3.76 -8.07 -12.90
N TYR A 220 4.60 -8.14 -13.94
CA TYR A 220 5.40 -9.33 -14.26
C TYR A 220 6.21 -9.84 -13.05
N SER A 221 6.88 -8.96 -12.31
CA SER A 221 7.67 -9.37 -11.13
C SER A 221 6.82 -9.97 -10.01
N HIS A 222 5.57 -9.50 -9.84
CA HIS A 222 4.63 -10.05 -8.87
C HIS A 222 4.16 -11.44 -9.29
N VAL A 223 3.86 -11.62 -10.58
CA VAL A 223 3.52 -12.93 -11.16
C VAL A 223 4.68 -13.90 -11.03
N ALA A 224 5.89 -13.48 -11.38
CA ALA A 224 7.10 -14.31 -11.26
C ALA A 224 7.33 -14.77 -9.81
N TRP A 225 7.16 -13.87 -8.84
CA TRP A 225 7.28 -14.21 -7.42
C TRP A 225 6.25 -15.28 -6.99
N ILE A 226 5.01 -15.20 -7.46
CA ILE A 226 3.98 -16.21 -7.16
C ILE A 226 4.33 -17.56 -7.81
N ARG A 227 4.85 -17.57 -9.05
CA ARG A 227 5.26 -18.82 -9.71
C ARG A 227 6.34 -19.54 -8.94
N GLU A 228 7.39 -18.81 -8.55
CA GLU A 228 8.47 -19.36 -7.73
C GLU A 228 7.94 -19.89 -6.39
N LEU A 229 6.98 -19.19 -5.77
CA LEU A 229 6.33 -19.64 -4.55
C LEU A 229 5.55 -20.94 -4.75
N LEU A 230 4.75 -21.05 -5.81
CA LEU A 230 3.95 -22.25 -6.11
C LEU A 230 4.83 -23.46 -6.45
N GLU A 231 5.93 -23.26 -7.19
CA GLU A 231 6.91 -24.31 -7.49
C GLU A 231 7.54 -24.90 -6.23
N ARG A 232 7.82 -24.07 -5.21
CA ARG A 232 8.39 -24.53 -3.94
C ARG A 232 7.43 -25.38 -3.10
N ILE A 233 6.12 -25.19 -3.26
CA ILE A 233 5.09 -25.91 -2.49
C ILE A 233 4.69 -27.23 -3.17
N ALA A 234 4.92 -27.34 -4.48
CA ALA A 234 4.66 -28.56 -5.24
C ALA A 234 5.73 -29.65 -5.05
N LEU A 235 6.84 -29.33 -4.36
CA LEU A 235 7.93 -30.24 -3.98
C LEU A 235 7.71 -30.78 -2.55
#